data_AF-A0A0D2M0F2-F1
#
_entry.id   AF-A0A0D2M0F2-F1
#
_cell.length_a   1.000
_cell.length_b   1.000
_cell.length_c   1.000
_cell.angle_alpha   90.00
_cell.angle_beta   90.00
_cell.angle_gamma   90.00
#
_symmetry.space_group_name_H-M   'P 1'
#
loop_
_entity.id
_entity.type
_entity.pdbx_description
1 polymer ?
#
loop_
_entity_poly.entity_id
_entity_poly.type
_entity_poly.pdbx_seq_one_letter_code
_entity_poly.pdbx_strand_id
1 'polypeptide(L)'
;MACQVGNGVEGAEEVTFLYRLTPGACPKSYGVNVARIAGLPDSVLRTAASKSREFEAVYGKHRSKGSEDKLPMQSSLDEMVVFIRELISLTRSKTCEEGTCIRSLTQLQQRARMLLHQH
;
A
#
# COMPACT_ATOMS: atom_id res chain seq x y z
N MET A 1 17.72 -11.22 -4.67
CA MET A 1 18.30 -12.54 -4.35
C MET A 1 17.60 -13.56 -5.19
N ALA A 2 18.35 -14.40 -5.91
CA ALA A 2 17.78 -15.44 -6.75
C ALA A 2 17.40 -16.68 -5.92
N CYS A 3 16.28 -17.28 -6.28
CA CYS A 3 15.76 -18.51 -5.72
C CYS A 3 15.16 -19.36 -6.83
N GLN A 4 15.21 -20.67 -6.68
CA GLN A 4 14.49 -21.61 -7.52
C GLN A 4 13.34 -22.19 -6.70
N VAL A 5 12.13 -22.16 -7.25
CA VAL A 5 10.93 -22.71 -6.61
C VAL A 5 10.54 -23.98 -7.35
N GLY A 6 10.48 -25.09 -6.61
CA GLY A 6 10.01 -26.40 -7.08
C GLY A 6 8.69 -26.81 -6.44
N ASN A 7 8.12 -27.90 -6.95
CA ASN A 7 6.96 -28.54 -6.34
C ASN A 7 7.44 -29.45 -5.20
N GLY A 8 7.14 -29.07 -3.96
CA GLY A 8 7.38 -29.91 -2.79
C GLY A 8 6.24 -30.91 -2.56
N VAL A 9 6.41 -31.70 -1.49
CA VAL A 9 5.39 -32.65 -1.01
C VAL A 9 4.15 -31.93 -0.48
N GLU A 10 2.98 -32.54 -0.68
CA GLU A 10 1.67 -32.05 -0.20
C GLU A 10 1.27 -30.63 -0.68
N GLY A 11 1.74 -30.21 -1.86
CA GLY A 11 1.39 -28.91 -2.44
C GLY A 11 2.11 -27.73 -1.80
N ALA A 12 3.12 -27.99 -0.97
CA ALA A 12 4.03 -26.97 -0.47
C ALA A 12 5.07 -26.59 -1.53
N GLU A 13 5.39 -25.30 -1.63
CA GLU A 13 6.54 -24.84 -2.42
C GLU A 13 7.84 -25.24 -1.73
N GLU A 14 8.74 -25.90 -2.47
CA GLU A 14 10.13 -26.13 -2.07
C GLU A 14 10.99 -25.01 -2.68
N VAL A 15 11.82 -24.36 -1.86
CA VAL A 15 12.59 -23.18 -2.28
C VAL A 15 14.07 -23.39 -2.02
N THR A 16 14.86 -23.31 -3.10
CA THR A 16 16.32 -23.35 -3.06
C THR A 16 16.88 -21.94 -3.19
N PHE A 17 17.59 -21.47 -2.16
CA PHE A 17 18.29 -20.18 -2.20
C PHE A 17 19.57 -20.30 -3.00
N LEU A 18 19.69 -19.52 -4.08
CA LEU A 18 20.87 -19.54 -4.95
C LEU A 18 21.97 -18.57 -4.49
N TYR A 19 21.71 -17.80 -3.43
CA TYR A 19 22.61 -16.80 -2.85
C TYR A 19 23.21 -15.78 -3.84
N ARG A 20 22.58 -15.62 -4.99
CA ARG A 20 23.01 -14.73 -6.07
C ARG A 20 22.22 -13.43 -6.05
N LEU A 21 22.90 -12.30 -6.14
CA LEU A 21 22.25 -11.02 -6.37
C LEU A 21 21.78 -10.92 -7.83
N THR A 22 20.55 -10.47 -8.02
CA THR A 22 19.92 -10.28 -9.33
C THR A 22 19.25 -8.91 -9.35
N PRO A 23 19.24 -8.21 -10.51
CA PRO A 23 18.50 -6.96 -10.65
C PRO A 23 16.99 -7.14 -10.40
N GLY A 24 16.34 -6.07 -9.96
CA GLY A 24 14.91 -6.04 -9.72
C GLY A 24 14.50 -6.34 -8.27
N ALA A 25 13.22 -6.10 -7.99
CA ALA A 25 12.62 -6.40 -6.70
C ALA A 25 12.42 -7.92 -6.52
N CYS A 26 12.34 -8.37 -5.27
CA CYS A 26 11.96 -9.75 -4.98
C CYS A 26 10.50 -9.98 -5.44
N PRO A 27 10.24 -11.00 -6.28
CA PRO A 27 8.89 -11.21 -6.82
C PRO A 27 7.89 -11.75 -5.79
N LYS A 28 8.39 -12.43 -4.74
CA LYS A 28 7.57 -13.07 -3.70
C LYS A 28 8.31 -13.12 -2.37
N SER A 29 7.56 -13.18 -1.27
CA SER A 29 8.10 -13.44 0.07
C SER A 29 8.15 -14.95 0.37
N TYR A 30 9.27 -15.43 0.91
CA TYR A 30 9.47 -16.85 1.25
C TYR A 30 9.48 -17.14 2.76
N GLY A 31 8.92 -16.24 3.58
CA GLY A 31 8.91 -16.38 5.04
C GLY A 31 8.25 -17.67 5.54
N VAL A 32 7.18 -18.13 4.88
CA VAL A 32 6.51 -19.40 5.23
C VAL A 32 7.42 -20.61 4.95
N ASN A 33 8.26 -20.55 3.91
CA ASN A 33 9.26 -21.60 3.66
C ASN A 33 10.33 -21.63 4.75
N VAL A 34 10.82 -20.47 5.19
CA VAL A 34 11.79 -20.36 6.29
C VAL A 34 11.19 -20.88 7.60
N ALA A 35 9.94 -20.53 7.90
CA ALA A 35 9.19 -21.02 9.07
C ALA A 35 9.07 -22.55 9.08
N ARG A 36 8.86 -23.17 7.90
CA ARG A 36 8.83 -24.62 7.75
C ARG A 36 10.19 -25.25 8.05
N ILE A 37 11.28 -24.68 7.51
CA ILE A 37 12.65 -25.14 7.79
C ILE A 37 12.95 -25.05 9.29
N ALA A 38 12.40 -24.05 9.98
CA ALA A 38 12.50 -23.90 11.42
C ALA A 38 11.64 -24.89 12.24
N GLY A 39 10.89 -25.79 11.60
CA GLY A 39 10.11 -26.83 12.26
C GLY A 39 8.82 -26.33 12.92
N LEU A 40 8.26 -25.19 12.46
CA LEU A 40 6.99 -24.71 12.99
C LEU A 40 5.82 -25.64 12.60
N PRO A 41 4.78 -25.77 13.44
CA PRO A 41 3.66 -26.67 13.17
C PRO A 41 2.88 -26.33 11.89
N ASP A 42 2.45 -27.35 11.14
CA ASP A 42 1.73 -27.16 9.87
C ASP A 42 0.44 -26.36 10.00
N SER A 43 -0.25 -26.45 11.15
CA SER A 43 -1.45 -25.65 11.42
C SER A 43 -1.15 -24.15 11.38
N VAL A 44 0.00 -23.74 11.93
CA VAL A 44 0.47 -22.36 11.92
C VAL A 44 0.89 -21.97 10.50
N LEU A 45 1.64 -22.83 9.80
CA LEU A 45 2.10 -22.58 8.43
C LEU A 45 0.92 -22.39 7.45
N ARG A 46 -0.11 -23.22 7.54
CA ARG A 46 -1.33 -23.10 6.72
C ARG A 46 -2.05 -21.79 6.98
N THR A 47 -2.18 -21.41 8.25
CA THR A 47 -2.81 -20.15 8.66
C THR A 47 -2.03 -18.94 8.14
N ALA A 48 -0.71 -18.95 8.30
CA ALA A 48 0.18 -17.90 7.81
C ALA A 48 0.11 -17.77 6.28
N ALA A 49 0.11 -18.89 5.55
CA ALA A 49 -0.02 -18.90 4.10
C ALA A 49 -1.38 -18.33 3.64
N SER A 50 -2.48 -18.66 4.33
CA SER A 50 -3.80 -18.08 4.02
C SER A 50 -3.79 -16.57 4.22
N LYS A 51 -3.31 -16.10 5.38
CA LYS A 51 -3.27 -14.67 5.70
C LYS A 51 -2.37 -13.88 4.76
N SER A 52 -1.24 -14.45 4.35
CA SER A 52 -0.36 -13.83 3.35
C SER A 52 -1.08 -13.64 2.01
N ARG A 53 -1.80 -14.67 1.53
CA ARG A 53 -2.57 -14.57 0.27
C ARG A 53 -3.70 -13.56 0.37
N GLU A 54 -4.44 -13.54 1.48
CA GLU A 54 -5.49 -12.55 1.75
C GLU A 54 -4.90 -11.12 1.69
N PHE A 55 -3.77 -10.90 2.36
CA PHE A 55 -3.09 -9.61 2.38
C PHE A 55 -2.59 -9.18 1.00
N GLU A 56 -1.95 -10.09 0.26
CA GLU A 56 -1.50 -9.84 -1.12
C GLU A 56 -2.67 -9.56 -2.07
N ALA A 57 -3.82 -10.22 -1.89
CA ALA A 57 -5.00 -9.94 -2.70
C ALA A 57 -5.55 -8.52 -2.48
N VAL A 58 -5.49 -8.01 -1.24
CA VAL A 58 -5.96 -6.68 -0.88
C VAL A 58 -4.95 -5.59 -1.26
N TYR A 59 -3.65 -5.83 -1.04
CA TYR A 59 -2.61 -4.78 -1.12
C TYR A 59 -1.57 -4.99 -2.23
N GLY A 60 -1.53 -6.15 -2.89
CA GLY A 60 -0.47 -6.55 -3.81
C GLY A 60 -0.49 -5.88 -5.19
N LYS A 61 -1.57 -5.17 -5.57
CA LYS A 61 -1.70 -4.49 -6.87
C LYS A 61 -0.76 -3.29 -7.07
N HIS A 62 0.03 -2.93 -6.05
CA HIS A 62 0.88 -1.75 -6.05
C HIS A 62 2.26 -1.87 -6.70
N ARG A 63 2.64 -3.07 -7.17
CA ARG A 63 4.06 -3.37 -7.43
C ARG A 63 4.41 -3.57 -8.90
N SER A 64 3.46 -3.44 -9.83
CA SER A 64 3.68 -3.74 -11.26
C SER A 64 3.37 -2.56 -12.18
N LYS A 65 4.17 -1.50 -12.10
CA LYS A 65 4.56 -0.66 -13.26
C LYS A 65 5.55 0.41 -12.80
N GLY A 66 6.76 0.38 -13.35
CA GLY A 66 7.54 1.61 -13.45
C GLY A 66 6.82 2.54 -14.43
N SER A 67 6.10 3.53 -13.90
CA SER A 67 5.77 4.82 -14.51
C SER A 67 4.90 5.61 -13.54
N GLU A 68 5.44 6.71 -13.03
CA GLU A 68 4.80 7.91 -12.48
C GLU A 68 3.42 7.78 -11.80
N ASP A 69 3.47 7.92 -10.47
CA ASP A 69 2.58 8.77 -9.69
C ASP A 69 1.06 8.56 -9.86
N LYS A 70 0.50 7.44 -9.35
CA LYS A 70 -0.87 7.41 -8.80
C LYS A 70 -1.01 6.36 -7.70
N LEU A 71 -1.22 6.83 -6.47
CA LEU A 71 -1.81 6.06 -5.37
C LEU A 71 -3.30 5.79 -5.70
N PRO A 72 -3.74 4.54 -5.82
CA PRO A 72 -5.13 4.12 -5.82
C PRO A 72 -5.44 3.62 -4.41
N MET A 73 -5.93 4.54 -3.59
CA MET A 73 -6.60 4.22 -2.36
C MET A 73 -7.84 5.11 -2.29
N GLN A 74 -8.97 4.51 -2.67
CA GLN A 74 -10.32 4.72 -2.13
C GLN A 74 -10.87 6.17 -2.20
N SER A 75 -11.95 6.34 -2.94
CA SER A 75 -12.66 7.61 -3.25
C SER A 75 -12.74 8.65 -2.13
N SER A 76 -12.74 8.27 -0.85
CA SER A 76 -12.77 9.19 0.30
C SER A 76 -11.42 9.82 0.67
N LEU A 77 -10.30 9.13 0.39
CA LEU A 77 -8.96 9.67 0.57
C LEU A 77 -8.57 10.64 -0.54
N ASP A 78 -9.09 10.44 -1.75
CA ASP A 78 -8.86 11.35 -2.88
C ASP A 78 -9.44 12.75 -2.58
N GLU A 79 -10.64 12.79 -1.99
CA GLU A 79 -11.24 14.04 -1.53
C GLU A 79 -10.37 14.73 -0.46
N MET A 80 -9.94 14.01 0.57
CA MET A 80 -9.05 14.56 1.61
C MET A 80 -7.73 15.09 1.04
N VAL A 81 -7.14 14.41 0.05
CA VAL A 81 -5.92 14.87 -0.63
C VAL A 81 -6.17 16.15 -1.42
N VAL A 82 -7.34 16.30 -2.06
CA VAL A 82 -7.74 17.54 -2.73
C VAL A 82 -7.84 18.70 -1.72
N PHE A 83 -8.44 18.49 -0.55
CA PHE A 83 -8.50 19.52 0.51
C PHE A 83 -7.11 19.96 0.98
N ILE A 84 -6.22 19.00 1.23
CA ILE A 84 -4.85 19.30 1.68
C ILE A 84 -4.12 20.12 0.61
N ARG A 85 -4.28 19.79 -0.67
CA ARG A 85 -3.69 20.57 -1.78
C ARG A 85 -4.26 21.98 -1.88
N GLU A 86 -5.57 22.13 -1.74
CA GLU A 86 -6.25 23.44 -1.78
C GLU A 86 -5.83 24.33 -0.61
N LEU A 87 -5.68 23.76 0.60
CA LEU A 87 -5.16 24.44 1.78
C LEU A 87 -3.70 24.91 1.59
N ILE A 88 -2.83 24.03 1.07
CA ILE A 88 -1.43 24.37 0.77
C ILE A 88 -1.34 25.47 -0.29
N SER A 89 -2.23 25.48 -1.28
CA SER A 89 -2.28 26.56 -2.27
C SER A 89 -2.67 27.90 -1.63
N LEU A 90 -3.63 27.88 -0.69
CA LEU A 90 -4.09 29.07 0.03
C LEU A 90 -3.00 29.65 0.96
N THR A 91 -2.17 28.79 1.57
CA THR A 91 -1.07 29.22 2.44
C THR A 91 0.14 29.76 1.68
N ARG A 92 0.29 29.42 0.38
CA ARG A 92 1.39 29.90 -0.47
C ARG A 92 1.12 31.27 -1.09
N SER A 93 -0.14 31.70 -1.25
CA SER A 93 -0.47 33.05 -1.70
C SER A 93 -0.13 34.08 -0.61
N LYS A 94 0.96 34.82 -0.80
CA LYS A 94 1.67 35.56 0.25
C LYS A 94 1.14 36.96 0.59
N THR A 95 -0.07 37.34 0.19
CA THR A 95 -0.65 38.65 0.56
C THR A 95 -2.18 38.55 0.62
N CYS A 96 -2.73 38.55 1.82
CA CYS A 96 -4.18 38.70 2.03
C CYS A 96 -4.55 40.17 1.90
N GLU A 97 -5.15 40.54 0.77
CA GLU A 97 -6.12 41.64 0.78
C GLU A 97 -7.34 41.13 1.58
N GLU A 98 -7.67 41.82 2.68
CA GLU A 98 -8.34 41.34 3.91
C GLU A 98 -9.71 40.63 3.78
N GLY A 99 -10.23 40.35 2.58
CA GLY A 99 -11.53 39.70 2.40
C GLY A 99 -11.51 38.35 1.68
N THR A 100 -10.61 38.15 0.73
CA THR A 100 -10.74 37.03 -0.24
C THR A 100 -10.28 35.70 0.36
N CYS A 101 -9.18 35.72 1.12
CA CYS A 101 -8.64 34.51 1.76
C CYS A 101 -9.61 33.92 2.79
N ILE A 102 -10.28 34.77 3.57
CA ILE A 102 -11.25 34.35 4.58
C ILE A 102 -12.43 33.62 3.91
N ARG A 103 -12.96 34.16 2.80
CA ARG A 103 -14.06 33.51 2.05
C ARG A 103 -13.65 32.14 1.53
N SER A 104 -12.48 32.03 0.88
CA SER A 104 -11.98 30.75 0.38
C SER A 104 -11.75 29.73 1.49
N LEU A 105 -11.24 30.16 2.65
CA LEU A 105 -11.00 29.27 3.79
C LEU A 105 -12.31 28.80 4.44
N THR A 106 -13.31 29.68 4.56
CA THR A 106 -14.65 29.28 5.03
C THR A 106 -15.35 28.31 4.07
N GLN A 107 -15.19 28.50 2.75
CA GLN A 107 -15.73 27.59 1.74
C GLN A 107 -15.05 26.21 1.81
N LEU A 108 -13.74 26.17 2.02
CA LEU A 108 -12.99 24.93 2.22
C LEU A 108 -13.44 24.20 3.49
N GLN A 109 -13.62 24.93 4.59
CA GLN A 109 -14.10 24.38 5.87
C GLN A 109 -15.52 23.79 5.74
N GLN A 110 -16.43 24.46 5.02
CA GLN A 110 -17.79 23.96 4.77
C GLN A 110 -17.80 22.66 3.98
N ARG A 111 -16.98 22.58 2.92
CA ARG A 111 -16.84 21.37 2.11
C ARG A 111 -16.22 20.22 2.90
N ALA A 112 -15.18 20.49 3.71
CA ALA A 112 -14.60 19.48 4.58
C ALA A 112 -15.60 18.94 5.62
N ARG A 113 -16.47 19.81 6.18
CA ARG A 113 -17.55 19.38 7.07
C ARG A 113 -18.54 18.46 6.38
N MET A 114 -18.93 18.74 5.13
CA MET A 114 -19.86 17.89 4.39
C MET A 114 -19.34 16.46 4.25
N LEU A 115 -18.03 16.28 4.05
CA LEU A 115 -17.42 14.96 3.91
C LEU A 115 -17.32 14.19 5.22
N LEU A 116 -17.09 14.87 6.33
CA LEU A 116 -17.06 14.24 7.66
C LEU A 116 -18.44 13.73 8.11
N HIS A 117 -19.54 14.17 7.48
CA HIS A 117 -20.91 13.73 7.78
C HIS A 117 -21.44 12.67 6.80
N GLN A 118 -20.66 12.20 5.83
CA GLN A 118 -21.06 11.17 4.86
C GLN A 118 -20.83 9.73 5.35
N HIS A 119 -20.46 9.54 6.63
CA HIS A 119 -20.26 8.23 7.26
C HIS A 119 -21.00 8.12 8.59
#